data_AF-A0A9X5SCQ7-F1
#
_entry.id   AF-A0A9X5SCQ7-F1
#
_cell.length_a   1.000
_cell.length_b   1.000
_cell.length_c   1.000
_cell.angle_alpha   90.00
_cell.angle_beta   90.00
_cell.angle_gamma   90.00
#
_symmetry.space_group_name_H-M   'P 1'
#
loop_
_entity.id
_entity.type
_entity.pdbx_description
1 polymer ?
#
loop_
_entity_poly.entity_id
_entity_poly.type
_entity_poly.pdbx_seq_one_letter_code
_entity_poly.pdbx_strand_id
1 'polypeptide(L)'
;MWLMFPLYFICLFIYTLFRPFKNHETLFRHWLDVIYRDRPETVGIIIENIHRDLRGEDEDGENNTQEENNETAVFKNLLTEGFILHNNLEDYAHLFSVDWKDGEGFIDYIAEMAQRFNVNLNWTEQQLEDDLPDQLARAVYPLFEAAGAVLYSADTGSDYYTFIIIPQQDTADFKKVSKQYGVSLQRANKTI
;
A
#
# COMPACT_ATOMS: atom_id res chain seq x y z
N MET A 1 -32.57 27.26 -27.91
CA MET A 1 -31.44 26.30 -27.91
C MET A 1 -30.09 27.02 -27.86
N TRP A 2 -29.92 28.01 -26.97
CA TRP A 2 -28.68 28.84 -26.89
C TRP A 2 -28.22 29.13 -25.44
N LEU A 3 -28.96 28.65 -24.43
CA LEU A 3 -28.63 28.82 -23.00
C LEU A 3 -27.88 27.62 -22.39
N MET A 4 -27.72 26.52 -23.13
CA MET A 4 -27.07 25.29 -22.66
C MET A 4 -25.54 25.33 -22.78
N PHE A 5 -24.99 26.23 -23.60
CA PHE A 5 -23.55 26.31 -23.84
C PHE A 5 -22.75 26.93 -22.68
N PRO A 6 -23.16 28.05 -22.05
CA PRO A 6 -22.38 28.63 -20.96
C PRO A 6 -22.44 27.80 -19.67
N LEU A 7 -23.55 27.09 -19.42
CA LEU A 7 -23.65 26.18 -18.28
C LEU A 7 -22.72 24.97 -18.40
N TYR A 8 -22.52 24.43 -19.61
CA TYR A 8 -21.58 23.33 -19.82
C TYR A 8 -20.15 23.74 -19.49
N PHE A 9 -19.71 24.93 -19.93
CA PHE A 9 -18.38 25.44 -19.61
C PHE A 9 -18.22 25.81 -18.13
N ILE A 10 -19.23 26.39 -17.49
CA ILE A 10 -19.19 26.68 -16.04
C ILE A 10 -19.15 25.37 -15.24
N CYS A 11 -19.92 24.35 -15.62
CA CYS A 11 -19.84 23.03 -15.00
C CYS A 11 -18.49 22.35 -15.25
N LEU A 12 -17.89 22.47 -16.44
CA LEU A 12 -16.55 21.95 -16.72
C LEU A 12 -15.48 22.71 -15.92
N PHE A 13 -15.61 24.03 -15.79
CA PHE A 13 -14.69 24.90 -15.06
C PHE A 13 -14.76 24.67 -13.55
N ILE A 14 -15.98 24.49 -13.01
CA ILE A 14 -16.22 24.03 -11.63
C ILE A 14 -15.71 22.61 -11.45
N TYR A 15 -15.91 21.70 -12.42
CA TYR A 15 -15.40 20.33 -12.35
C TYR A 15 -13.86 20.27 -12.40
N THR A 16 -13.20 21.23 -13.06
CA THR A 16 -11.72 21.37 -13.03
C THR A 16 -11.21 22.10 -11.79
N LEU A 17 -11.95 23.08 -11.24
CA LEU A 17 -11.60 23.82 -10.00
C LEU A 17 -11.87 23.00 -8.73
N PHE A 18 -12.88 22.14 -8.75
CA PHE A 18 -13.24 21.21 -7.68
C PHE A 18 -12.80 19.78 -7.98
N ARG A 19 -11.98 19.55 -9.01
CA ARG A 19 -11.13 18.36 -9.01
C ARG A 19 -10.12 18.68 -7.91
N PRO A 20 -10.15 18.02 -6.73
CA PRO A 20 -8.94 18.06 -5.94
C PRO A 20 -7.92 17.39 -6.86
N PHE A 21 -6.92 18.13 -7.31
CA PHE A 21 -5.61 17.52 -7.48
C PHE A 21 -5.32 16.96 -6.10
N LYS A 22 -5.77 15.72 -5.84
CA LYS A 22 -5.40 15.07 -4.62
C LYS A 22 -3.91 14.85 -4.81
N ASN A 23 -3.11 15.59 -4.05
CA ASN A 23 -1.70 15.30 -3.89
C ASN A 23 -1.60 13.78 -3.65
N HIS A 24 -0.74 13.08 -4.38
CA HIS A 24 -0.58 11.63 -4.26
C HIS A 24 -0.23 11.24 -2.82
N GLU A 25 0.48 12.11 -2.08
CA GLU A 25 0.70 11.97 -0.65
C GLU A 25 -0.61 11.95 0.15
N THR A 26 -1.58 12.82 -0.16
CA THR A 26 -2.89 12.81 0.53
C THR A 26 -3.66 11.53 0.24
N LEU A 27 -3.59 11.02 -0.99
CA LEU A 27 -4.19 9.73 -1.34
C LEU A 27 -3.51 8.57 -0.61
N PHE A 28 -2.19 8.57 -0.56
CA PHE A 28 -1.38 7.60 0.13
C PHE A 28 -1.65 7.62 1.64
N ARG A 29 -1.70 8.81 2.26
CA ARG A 29 -2.08 9.00 3.67
C ARG A 29 -3.44 8.39 3.96
N HIS A 30 -4.48 8.73 3.18
CA HIS A 30 -5.81 8.15 3.38
C HIS A 30 -5.85 6.64 3.17
N TRP A 31 -4.96 6.11 2.33
CA TRP A 31 -4.82 4.68 2.15
C TRP A 31 -4.22 4.02 3.39
N LEU A 32 -3.14 4.58 3.93
CA LEU A 32 -2.52 4.17 5.19
C LEU A 32 -3.47 4.34 6.39
N ASP A 33 -4.26 5.41 6.47
CA ASP A 33 -5.22 5.64 7.57
C ASP A 33 -6.24 4.49 7.72
N VAL A 34 -6.56 3.79 6.63
CA VAL A 34 -7.42 2.61 6.69
C VAL A 34 -6.64 1.37 7.11
N ILE A 35 -5.40 1.20 6.64
CA ILE A 35 -4.54 0.06 7.00
C ILE A 35 -4.18 0.11 8.49
N TYR A 36 -3.76 1.27 8.97
CA TYR A 36 -3.29 1.59 10.31
C TYR A 36 -4.39 2.18 11.19
N ARG A 37 -5.65 1.80 10.97
CA ARG A 37 -6.79 2.35 11.73
C ARG A 37 -6.69 2.11 13.24
N ASP A 38 -6.02 1.03 13.65
CA ASP A 38 -5.72 0.68 15.03
C ASP A 38 -4.40 1.27 15.57
N ARG A 39 -3.59 1.92 14.72
CA ARG A 39 -2.34 2.63 15.04
C ARG A 39 -2.18 3.92 14.21
N PRO A 40 -3.10 4.89 14.35
CA PRO A 40 -3.12 6.08 13.49
C PRO A 40 -1.86 6.95 13.58
N GLU A 41 -1.14 6.90 14.70
CA GLU A 41 0.14 7.59 14.90
C GLU A 41 1.24 7.14 13.93
N THR A 42 1.25 5.86 13.56
CA THR A 42 2.27 5.27 12.65
C THR A 42 2.22 5.92 11.27
N VAL A 43 1.05 6.33 10.79
CA VAL A 43 0.90 6.96 9.47
C VAL A 43 1.72 8.25 9.35
N GLY A 44 1.76 9.05 10.42
CA GLY A 44 2.56 10.28 10.46
C GLY A 44 4.06 9.98 10.35
N ILE A 45 4.51 8.95 11.06
CA ILE A 45 5.91 8.52 11.12
C ILE A 45 6.36 8.00 9.74
N ILE A 46 5.58 7.12 9.10
CA ILE A 46 5.88 6.58 7.78
C ILE A 46 6.05 7.71 6.75
N ILE A 47 5.11 8.67 6.74
CA ILE A 47 5.17 9.80 5.81
C ILE A 47 6.38 10.69 6.08
N GLU A 48 6.71 10.96 7.35
CA GLU A 48 7.89 11.74 7.70
C GLU A 48 9.19 11.04 7.30
N ASN A 49 9.27 9.72 7.49
CA ASN A 49 10.44 8.93 7.10
C ASN A 49 10.64 8.94 5.58
N ILE A 50 9.58 8.76 4.79
CA ILE A 50 9.64 8.88 3.32
C ILE A 50 10.14 10.27 2.91
N HIS A 51 9.61 11.34 3.50
CA HIS A 51 10.09 12.71 3.22
C HIS A 51 11.56 12.91 3.60
N ARG A 52 12.03 12.28 4.69
CA ARG A 52 13.44 12.36 5.12
C ARG A 52 14.36 11.65 4.14
N ASP A 53 13.97 10.45 3.69
CA ASP A 53 14.73 9.68 2.71
C ASP A 53 14.85 10.45 1.39
N LEU A 54 13.75 11.04 0.91
CA LEU A 54 13.75 11.85 -0.32
C LEU A 54 14.66 13.08 -0.23
N ARG A 55 14.66 13.79 0.91
CA ARG A 55 15.56 14.93 1.13
C ARG A 55 17.03 14.53 1.24
N GLY A 56 17.33 13.30 1.66
CA GLY A 56 18.70 12.77 1.77
C GLY A 56 19.35 12.50 0.42
N GLU A 57 18.56 12.36 -0.65
CA GLU A 57 19.05 12.17 -2.02
C GLU A 57 19.39 13.50 -2.73
N ASP A 58 18.96 14.65 -2.18
CA ASP A 58 19.03 15.98 -2.79
C ASP A 58 20.14 16.89 -2.20
N GLU A 59 21.27 16.33 -1.75
CA GLU A 59 22.42 17.14 -1.27
C GLU A 59 23.09 18.00 -2.39
N ASP A 60 22.72 17.81 -3.66
CA ASP A 60 23.14 18.65 -4.79
C ASP A 60 22.05 19.68 -5.14
N GLY A 61 22.03 20.80 -4.41
CA GLY A 61 20.99 21.82 -4.46
C GLY A 61 20.78 22.54 -5.81
N GLU A 62 20.02 21.94 -6.72
CA GLU A 62 19.45 22.61 -7.90
C GLU A 62 17.91 22.45 -8.04
N ASN A 63 17.21 23.57 -7.83
CA ASN A 63 15.85 23.92 -8.28
C ASN A 63 14.63 23.26 -7.60
N ASN A 64 14.05 24.04 -6.68
CA ASN A 64 12.83 23.83 -5.88
C ASN A 64 11.52 23.56 -6.68
N THR A 65 11.54 23.52 -8.01
CA THR A 65 10.37 23.18 -8.85
C THR A 65 10.46 21.76 -9.41
N GLN A 66 11.65 21.16 -9.39
CA GLN A 66 11.89 19.79 -9.82
C GLN A 66 11.65 18.81 -8.64
N GLU A 67 11.97 19.25 -7.42
CA GLU A 67 11.74 18.58 -6.14
C GLU A 67 10.25 18.22 -5.90
N GLU A 68 9.32 19.18 -6.00
CA GLU A 68 7.87 18.93 -5.80
C GLU A 68 7.27 17.96 -6.85
N ASN A 69 7.82 17.99 -8.07
CA ASN A 69 7.45 17.05 -9.13
C ASN A 69 8.03 15.65 -8.89
N ASN A 70 9.20 15.56 -8.25
CA ASN A 70 9.85 14.31 -7.87
C ASN A 70 9.11 13.64 -6.69
N GLU A 71 8.84 14.37 -5.61
CA GLU A 71 8.09 13.86 -4.45
C GLU A 71 6.69 13.35 -4.86
N THR A 72 5.98 14.12 -5.68
CA THR A 72 4.65 13.71 -6.18
C THR A 72 4.74 12.44 -7.04
N ALA A 73 5.84 12.25 -7.79
CA ALA A 73 6.08 11.05 -8.57
C ALA A 73 6.40 9.85 -7.68
N VAL A 74 7.19 10.04 -6.63
CA VAL A 74 7.49 9.00 -5.63
C VAL A 74 6.20 8.52 -4.97
N PHE A 75 5.40 9.43 -4.38
CA PHE A 75 4.14 9.02 -3.73
C PHE A 75 3.16 8.35 -4.69
N LYS A 76 3.24 8.62 -6.00
CA LYS A 76 2.46 7.92 -7.02
C LYS A 76 2.98 6.49 -7.28
N ASN A 77 4.29 6.28 -7.17
CA ASN A 77 4.97 5.04 -7.54
C ASN A 77 5.45 4.20 -6.34
N LEU A 78 5.21 4.62 -5.08
CA LEU A 78 5.70 3.95 -3.86
C LEU A 78 5.48 2.44 -3.81
N LEU A 79 4.36 1.94 -4.36
CA LEU A 79 4.10 0.50 -4.43
C LEU A 79 4.91 -0.20 -5.51
N THR A 80 5.16 0.45 -6.65
CA THR A 80 6.06 -0.06 -7.69
C THR A 80 7.52 -0.01 -7.22
N GLU A 81 7.86 0.99 -6.42
CA GLU A 81 9.13 1.15 -5.70
C GLU A 81 9.06 0.50 -4.31
N GLY A 82 8.54 -0.74 -4.25
CA GLY A 82 8.17 -1.43 -3.00
C GLY A 82 9.26 -1.50 -1.92
N PHE A 83 10.53 -1.34 -2.30
CA PHE A 83 11.68 -1.19 -1.39
C PHE A 83 11.64 0.10 -0.55
N ILE A 84 11.31 1.25 -1.16
CA ILE A 84 11.20 2.53 -0.44
C ILE A 84 10.09 2.43 0.59
N LEU A 85 8.93 1.89 0.20
CA LEU A 85 7.85 1.67 1.13
C LEU A 85 8.30 0.75 2.27
N HIS A 86 8.83 -0.44 1.95
CA HIS A 86 9.26 -1.44 2.94
C HIS A 86 10.19 -0.85 4.03
N ASN A 87 11.22 -0.11 3.63
CA ASN A 87 12.21 0.44 4.56
C ASN A 87 11.65 1.53 5.49
N ASN A 88 10.53 2.14 5.11
CA ASN A 88 9.96 3.29 5.82
C ASN A 88 8.73 2.93 6.69
N LEU A 89 8.32 1.66 6.76
CA LEU A 89 7.13 1.24 7.52
C LEU A 89 7.34 1.20 9.03
N GLU A 90 8.56 0.88 9.47
CA GLU A 90 8.92 0.59 10.88
C GLU A 90 8.17 -0.60 11.54
N ASP A 91 7.08 -1.09 10.96
CA ASP A 91 6.38 -2.31 11.33
C ASP A 91 5.94 -3.13 10.12
N TYR A 92 5.91 -4.46 10.26
CA TYR A 92 5.43 -5.37 9.23
C TYR A 92 4.11 -6.05 9.62
N ALA A 93 3.54 -5.66 10.75
CA ALA A 93 2.26 -6.19 11.27
C ALA A 93 1.03 -5.73 10.46
N HIS A 94 1.17 -4.73 9.61
CA HIS A 94 0.09 -4.10 8.85
C HIS A 94 0.27 -4.21 7.35
N LEU A 95 1.50 -4.04 6.87
CA LEU A 95 1.88 -4.12 5.48
C LEU A 95 3.37 -4.49 5.39
N PHE A 96 3.76 -5.24 4.36
CA PHE A 96 5.17 -5.36 3.99
C PHE A 96 5.30 -5.63 2.48
N SER A 97 6.48 -5.32 1.92
CA SER A 97 6.86 -5.78 0.58
C SER A 97 7.94 -6.87 0.67
N VAL A 98 7.93 -7.82 -0.26
CA VAL A 98 8.92 -8.91 -0.33
C VAL A 98 9.21 -9.26 -1.79
N ASP A 99 10.44 -9.64 -2.11
CA ASP A 99 10.82 -10.12 -3.44
C ASP A 99 10.00 -11.37 -3.78
N TRP A 100 9.56 -11.52 -5.03
CA TRP A 100 8.74 -12.64 -5.47
C TRP A 100 9.38 -14.02 -5.29
N LYS A 101 10.69 -14.09 -5.07
CA LYS A 101 11.44 -15.33 -4.77
C LYS A 101 11.77 -15.53 -3.30
N ASP A 102 11.56 -14.53 -2.46
CA ASP A 102 12.04 -14.55 -1.08
C ASP A 102 10.99 -15.12 -0.12
N GLY A 103 10.87 -16.46 -0.13
CA GLY A 103 9.97 -17.20 0.76
C GLY A 103 10.36 -17.09 2.24
N GLU A 104 11.66 -17.05 2.55
CA GLU A 104 12.19 -16.89 3.91
C GLU A 104 11.80 -15.51 4.47
N GLY A 105 12.04 -14.44 3.72
CA GLY A 105 11.61 -13.09 4.10
C GLY A 105 10.09 -13.01 4.28
N PHE A 106 9.30 -13.65 3.42
CA PHE A 106 7.84 -13.71 3.60
C PHE A 106 7.46 -14.35 4.94
N ILE A 107 8.09 -15.47 5.32
CA ILE A 107 7.82 -16.18 6.59
C ILE A 107 8.14 -15.29 7.78
N ASP A 108 9.25 -14.57 7.74
CA ASP A 108 9.65 -13.65 8.81
C ASP A 108 8.64 -12.50 8.96
N TYR A 109 8.28 -11.83 7.86
CA TYR A 109 7.38 -10.67 7.92
C TYR A 109 5.92 -11.06 8.24
N ILE A 110 5.41 -12.16 7.69
CA ILE A 110 4.03 -12.61 7.94
C ILE A 110 3.82 -13.05 9.39
N ALA A 111 4.90 -13.40 10.12
CA ALA A 111 4.83 -13.72 11.54
C ALA A 111 4.36 -12.52 12.38
N GLU A 112 4.74 -11.29 12.04
CA GLU A 112 4.27 -10.08 12.73
C GLU A 112 2.77 -9.85 12.51
N MET A 113 2.29 -10.04 11.28
CA MET A 113 0.84 -10.00 10.99
C MET A 113 0.09 -11.09 11.75
N ALA A 114 0.65 -12.30 11.82
CA ALA A 114 0.06 -13.41 12.56
C ALA A 114 -0.03 -13.12 14.06
N GLN A 115 1.01 -12.50 14.64
CA GLN A 115 0.99 -12.06 16.03
C GLN A 115 -0.13 -11.03 16.27
N ARG A 116 -0.27 -10.02 15.40
CA ARG A 116 -1.31 -8.98 15.52
C ARG A 116 -2.72 -9.57 15.54
N PHE A 117 -2.99 -10.59 14.73
CA PHE A 117 -4.30 -11.24 14.63
C PHE A 117 -4.44 -12.54 15.43
N ASN A 118 -3.45 -12.87 16.28
CA ASN A 118 -3.41 -14.09 17.07
C ASN A 118 -3.63 -15.37 16.23
N VAL A 119 -2.99 -15.42 15.07
CA VAL A 119 -2.98 -16.58 14.16
C VAL A 119 -1.76 -17.44 14.47
N ASN A 120 -1.97 -18.76 14.59
CA ASN A 120 -0.88 -19.70 14.74
C ASN A 120 -0.43 -20.21 13.36
N LEU A 121 0.81 -19.91 12.99
CA LEU A 121 1.42 -20.37 11.75
C LEU A 121 2.19 -21.66 11.98
N ASN A 122 1.89 -22.69 11.18
CA ASN A 122 2.63 -23.95 11.19
C ASN A 122 3.08 -24.23 9.76
N TRP A 123 4.39 -24.18 9.55
CA TRP A 123 4.99 -24.41 8.25
C TRP A 123 5.42 -25.86 8.08
N THR A 124 5.25 -26.40 6.88
CA THR A 124 5.86 -27.67 6.49
C THR A 124 7.31 -27.46 6.05
N GLU A 125 8.12 -28.53 5.99
CA GLU A 125 9.49 -28.44 5.46
C GLU A 125 9.52 -27.86 4.04
N GLN A 126 8.61 -28.32 3.16
CA GLN A 126 8.48 -27.77 1.81
C GLN A 126 8.22 -26.26 1.82
N GLN A 127 7.36 -25.77 2.74
CA GLN A 127 7.06 -24.34 2.82
C GLN A 127 8.24 -23.51 3.29
N LEU A 128 9.06 -24.07 4.18
CA LEU A 128 10.26 -23.40 4.68
C LEU A 128 11.37 -23.33 3.63
N GLU A 129 11.47 -24.32 2.73
CA GLU A 129 12.62 -24.45 1.83
C GLU A 129 12.33 -24.02 0.38
N ASP A 130 11.11 -24.28 -0.13
CA ASP A 130 10.87 -24.27 -1.58
C ASP A 130 9.71 -23.37 -2.04
N ASP A 131 8.73 -23.09 -1.17
CA ASP A 131 7.53 -22.36 -1.59
C ASP A 131 7.79 -20.85 -1.72
N LEU A 132 7.26 -20.27 -2.79
CA LEU A 132 7.34 -18.84 -3.07
C LEU A 132 6.31 -18.04 -2.23
N PRO A 133 6.53 -16.73 -2.02
CA PRO A 133 5.61 -15.86 -1.27
C PRO A 133 4.13 -15.96 -1.68
N ASP A 134 3.80 -16.11 -2.97
CA ASP A 134 2.40 -16.24 -3.40
C ASP A 134 1.78 -17.59 -2.98
N GLN A 135 2.58 -18.67 -2.97
CA GLN A 135 2.18 -19.99 -2.47
C GLN A 135 1.98 -19.95 -0.96
N LEU A 136 2.92 -19.35 -0.22
CA LEU A 136 2.85 -19.19 1.22
C LEU A 136 1.66 -18.31 1.63
N ALA A 137 1.43 -17.19 0.94
CA ALA A 137 0.30 -16.31 1.19
C ALA A 137 -1.05 -17.00 0.98
N ARG A 138 -1.17 -17.85 -0.06
CA ARG A 138 -2.36 -18.69 -0.26
C ARG A 138 -2.58 -19.68 0.88
N ALA A 139 -1.50 -20.26 1.41
CA ALA A 139 -1.59 -21.24 2.49
C ALA A 139 -2.06 -20.62 3.81
N VAL A 140 -1.61 -19.41 4.15
CA VAL A 140 -2.00 -18.74 5.41
C VAL A 140 -3.31 -17.97 5.32
N TYR A 141 -3.77 -17.61 4.11
CA TYR A 141 -4.99 -16.81 3.92
C TYR A 141 -6.21 -17.34 4.71
N PRO A 142 -6.56 -18.64 4.68
CA PRO A 142 -7.72 -19.15 5.42
C PRO A 142 -7.60 -18.97 6.94
N LEU A 143 -6.37 -18.97 7.47
CA LEU A 143 -6.12 -18.78 8.90
C LEU A 143 -6.44 -17.34 9.31
N PHE A 144 -6.01 -16.36 8.52
CA PHE A 144 -6.33 -14.95 8.74
C PHE A 144 -7.83 -14.67 8.55
N GLU A 145 -8.47 -15.27 7.53
CA GLU A 145 -9.92 -15.14 7.33
C GLU A 145 -10.71 -15.68 8.54
N ALA A 146 -10.29 -16.80 9.11
CA ALA A 146 -10.89 -17.35 10.32
C ALA A 146 -10.68 -16.45 11.56
N ALA A 147 -9.58 -15.69 11.61
CA ALA A 147 -9.28 -14.71 12.65
C ALA A 147 -9.97 -13.35 12.44
N GLY A 148 -10.83 -13.21 11.42
CA GLY A 148 -11.54 -11.96 11.13
C GLY A 148 -10.68 -10.90 10.43
N ALA A 149 -9.62 -11.32 9.75
CA ALA A 149 -8.75 -10.47 8.95
C ALA A 149 -8.81 -10.85 7.47
N VAL A 150 -8.39 -9.95 6.59
CA VAL A 150 -8.28 -10.23 5.16
C VAL A 150 -6.89 -9.83 4.68
N LEU A 151 -6.13 -10.82 4.23
CA LEU A 151 -4.83 -10.62 3.60
C LEU A 151 -5.01 -10.33 2.10
N TYR A 152 -4.49 -9.19 1.66
CA TYR A 152 -4.44 -8.78 0.27
C TYR A 152 -3.01 -8.83 -0.25
N SER A 153 -2.86 -9.10 -1.55
CA SER A 153 -1.68 -8.78 -2.33
C SER A 153 -1.99 -7.60 -3.26
N ALA A 154 -1.11 -6.62 -3.31
CA ALA A 154 -1.12 -5.59 -4.32
C ALA A 154 -0.21 -6.00 -5.49
N ASP A 155 -0.72 -5.85 -6.72
CA ASP A 155 0.10 -5.94 -7.92
C ASP A 155 0.86 -4.61 -8.06
N THR A 156 2.17 -4.68 -7.88
CA THR A 156 3.10 -3.54 -7.91
C THR A 156 3.59 -3.25 -9.33
N GLY A 157 3.39 -4.18 -10.28
CA GLY A 157 4.03 -4.16 -11.59
C GLY A 157 5.55 -4.36 -11.54
N SER A 158 6.10 -4.85 -10.43
CA SER A 158 7.54 -5.10 -10.22
C SER A 158 7.81 -6.52 -9.73
N ASP A 159 9.08 -6.82 -9.46
CA ASP A 159 9.54 -8.09 -8.88
C ASP A 159 9.19 -8.23 -7.37
N TYR A 160 8.36 -7.35 -6.83
CA TYR A 160 7.96 -7.38 -5.42
C TYR A 160 6.46 -7.61 -5.28
N TYR A 161 6.08 -8.43 -4.29
CA TYR A 161 4.72 -8.42 -3.78
C TYR A 161 4.63 -7.46 -2.61
N THR A 162 3.55 -6.68 -2.54
CA THR A 162 3.16 -5.97 -1.32
C THR A 162 1.96 -6.66 -0.70
N PHE A 163 2.13 -7.18 0.51
CA PHE A 163 1.07 -7.81 1.29
C PHE A 163 0.50 -6.83 2.29
N ILE A 164 -0.83 -6.75 2.37
CA ILE A 164 -1.55 -5.83 3.26
C ILE A 164 -2.60 -6.62 4.03
N ILE A 165 -2.62 -6.47 5.35
CA ILE A 165 -3.64 -7.11 6.19
C ILE A 165 -4.52 -6.06 6.88
N ILE A 166 -5.83 -6.26 6.77
CA ILE A 166 -6.84 -5.41 7.40
C ILE A 166 -7.88 -6.24 8.15
N PRO A 167 -8.52 -5.70 9.20
CA PRO A 167 -9.72 -6.29 9.77
C PRO A 167 -10.82 -6.44 8.71
N GLN A 168 -11.60 -7.52 8.79
CA GLN A 168 -12.63 -7.83 7.80
C GLN A 168 -13.67 -6.71 7.67
N GLN A 169 -14.01 -6.06 8.78
CA GLN A 169 -14.96 -4.93 8.86
C GLN A 169 -14.51 -3.70 8.03
N ASP A 170 -13.21 -3.51 7.83
CA ASP A 170 -12.65 -2.37 7.10
C ASP A 170 -12.53 -2.61 5.58
N THR A 171 -12.94 -3.80 5.09
CA THR A 171 -12.81 -4.19 3.68
C THR A 171 -13.45 -3.20 2.70
N ALA A 172 -14.62 -2.66 3.02
CA ALA A 172 -15.34 -1.75 2.12
C ALA A 172 -14.60 -0.41 1.97
N ASP A 173 -14.14 0.14 3.09
CA ASP A 173 -13.35 1.37 3.12
C ASP A 173 -12.01 1.16 2.42
N PHE A 174 -11.31 0.06 2.72
CA PHE A 174 -10.02 -0.26 2.14
C PHE A 174 -10.09 -0.36 0.62
N LYS A 175 -11.04 -1.12 0.08
CA LYS A 175 -11.24 -1.20 -1.38
C LYS A 175 -11.51 0.16 -2.02
N LYS A 176 -12.26 1.03 -1.33
CA LYS A 176 -12.57 2.39 -1.79
C LYS A 176 -11.30 3.25 -1.82
N VAL A 177 -10.52 3.29 -0.74
CA VAL A 177 -9.29 4.11 -0.69
C VAL A 177 -8.20 3.58 -1.61
N SER A 178 -8.04 2.26 -1.74
CA SER A 178 -7.11 1.64 -2.67
C SER A 178 -7.41 2.00 -4.12
N LYS A 179 -8.70 1.97 -4.51
CA LYS A 179 -9.12 2.43 -5.84
C LYS A 179 -8.87 3.93 -6.06
N GLN A 180 -9.02 4.76 -5.02
CA GLN A 180 -8.75 6.19 -5.13
C GLN A 180 -7.27 6.50 -5.26
N TYR A 181 -6.42 5.72 -4.59
CA TYR A 181 -4.97 5.86 -4.68
C TYR A 181 -4.41 5.26 -6.00
N GLY A 182 -5.08 4.25 -6.55
CA GLY A 182 -4.69 3.63 -7.83
C GLY A 182 -4.12 2.21 -7.68
N VAL A 183 -4.31 1.56 -6.54
CA VAL A 183 -3.77 0.24 -6.23
C VAL A 183 -4.70 -0.87 -6.73
N SER A 184 -4.15 -1.80 -7.50
CA SER A 184 -4.83 -3.04 -7.86
C SER A 184 -4.65 -4.06 -6.74
N LEU A 185 -5.76 -4.52 -6.15
CA LEU A 185 -5.74 -5.45 -5.03
C LEU A 185 -6.34 -6.79 -5.41
N GLN A 186 -5.68 -7.86 -4.99
CA GLN A 186 -6.21 -9.21 -4.98
C GLN A 186 -6.23 -9.76 -3.56
N ARG A 187 -7.18 -10.64 -3.26
CA ARG A 187 -7.10 -11.42 -2.02
C ARG A 187 -5.98 -12.45 -2.21
N ALA A 188 -5.18 -12.66 -1.17
CA ALA A 188 -3.99 -13.51 -1.28
C ALA A 188 -4.30 -15.01 -1.50
N ASN A 189 -5.56 -15.44 -1.45
CA ASN A 189 -5.98 -16.78 -1.85
C ASN A 189 -6.09 -16.97 -3.38
N LYS A 190 -5.96 -15.91 -4.18
CA LYS A 190 -5.99 -16.00 -5.64
C LYS A 190 -4.57 -16.07 -6.18
N THR A 191 -4.42 -16.80 -7.29
CA THR A 191 -3.18 -16.73 -8.09
C THR A 191 -3.04 -15.33 -8.66
N ILE A 192 -1.86 -14.75 -8.47
CA ILE A 192 -1.48 -13.44 -8.98
C ILE A 192 -1.17 -13.57 -10.48
#